data_AF-A0A8S3KJI4-F1
#
_entry.id   AF-A0A8S3KJI4-F1
#
_cell.length_a   1.000
_cell.length_b   1.000
_cell.length_c   1.000
_cell.angle_alpha   90.00
_cell.angle_beta   90.00
_cell.angle_gamma   90.00
#
_symmetry.space_group_name_H-M   'P 1'
#
loop_
_entity.id
_entity.type
_entity.pdbx_description
1 polymer ?
#
loop_
_entity_poly.entity_id
_entity_poly.type
_entity_poly.pdbx_seq_one_letter_code
_entity_poly.pdbx_strand_id
1 'polypeptide(L)'
;SSMIKQISRSIPKLYFSSSATQLKPPNHNYVPPHQKPSTDDIDKFQTFISNSQRLFIITGAGISTESGIPDYRSEGVGLYARTTNRPM
;
A
#
# COMPACT_ATOMS: atom_id res chain seq x y z
N SER A 1 -39.03 37.94 13.86
CA SER A 1 -38.60 36.55 14.09
C SER A 1 -37.08 36.52 14.21
N SER A 2 -36.60 36.83 15.41
CA SER A 2 -35.19 37.12 15.73
C SER A 2 -34.45 35.91 16.33
N MET A 3 -34.92 34.69 16.06
CA MET A 3 -34.45 33.48 16.76
C MET A 3 -33.58 32.55 15.89
N ILE A 4 -33.56 32.72 14.56
CA ILE A 4 -32.80 31.83 13.65
C ILE A 4 -31.41 32.37 13.30
N LYS A 5 -31.16 33.68 13.46
CA LYS A 5 -29.86 34.28 13.10
C LYS A 5 -28.77 34.17 14.18
N GLN A 6 -29.09 33.57 15.33
CA GLN A 6 -28.18 33.47 16.48
C GLN A 6 -27.47 32.10 16.59
N ILE A 7 -27.91 31.09 15.82
CA ILE A 7 -27.30 29.75 15.76
C ILE A 7 -26.27 29.68 14.61
N SER A 8 -25.43 30.71 14.48
CA SER A 8 -24.38 30.76 13.45
C SER A 8 -23.03 31.21 14.01
N ARG A 9 -22.90 31.37 15.34
CA ARG A 9 -21.69 31.94 15.97
C ARG A 9 -21.00 31.05 17.01
N SER A 10 -21.32 29.76 17.07
CA SER A 10 -20.72 28.87 18.08
C SER A 10 -20.50 27.43 17.63
N ILE A 11 -20.43 27.19 16.31
CA ILE A 11 -19.77 25.97 15.82
C ILE A 11 -18.33 26.36 15.53
N PRO A 12 -17.32 25.83 16.26
CA PRO A 12 -15.95 26.03 15.85
C PRO A 12 -15.83 25.49 14.43
N LYS A 13 -15.42 26.34 13.49
CA LYS A 13 -14.80 25.85 12.25
C LYS A 13 -13.64 25.00 12.74
N LEU A 14 -13.83 23.68 12.75
CA LEU A 14 -12.75 22.72 12.80
C LEU A 14 -11.97 22.98 11.51
N TYR A 15 -11.09 23.98 11.56
CA TYR A 15 -9.93 24.00 10.71
C TYR A 15 -9.29 22.64 10.94
N PHE A 16 -9.39 21.79 9.93
CA PHE A 16 -8.55 20.63 9.84
C PHE A 16 -7.12 21.17 9.97
N SER A 17 -6.57 21.11 11.18
CA SER A 17 -5.16 21.38 11.37
C SER A 17 -4.48 20.35 10.50
N SER A 18 -3.86 20.80 9.41
CA SER A 18 -2.95 20.01 8.59
C SER A 18 -1.69 19.67 9.42
N SER A 19 -1.91 19.02 10.55
CA SER A 19 -1.01 18.07 11.18
C SER A 19 -1.42 16.68 10.70
N ALA A 20 -1.79 16.56 9.42
CA ALA A 20 -1.40 15.36 8.70
C ALA A 20 0.12 15.38 8.81
N THR A 21 0.68 14.59 9.73
CA THR A 21 2.01 14.02 9.54
C THR A 21 2.07 13.72 8.05
N GLN A 22 2.91 14.44 7.30
CA GLN A 22 3.18 14.02 5.93
C GLN A 22 3.70 12.60 6.09
N LEU A 23 2.82 11.62 5.88
CA LEU A 23 3.23 10.23 5.81
C LEU A 23 4.19 10.26 4.65
N LYS A 24 5.48 10.14 4.98
CA LYS A 24 6.54 10.01 4.00
C LYS A 24 6.03 8.99 2.98
N PRO A 25 6.01 9.32 1.68
CA PRO A 25 5.49 8.39 0.69
C PRO A 25 6.15 7.02 0.92
N PRO A 26 5.38 5.92 0.88
CA PRO A 26 5.90 4.60 1.18
C PRO A 26 7.19 4.38 0.40
N ASN A 27 8.24 4.02 1.14
CA ASN A 27 9.56 3.94 0.58
C ASN A 27 9.67 2.66 -0.27
N HIS A 28 9.37 2.75 -1.56
CA HIS A 28 9.38 1.63 -2.51
C HIS A 28 10.79 1.14 -2.89
N ASN A 29 11.82 1.43 -2.09
CA ASN A 29 13.21 1.06 -2.35
C ASN A 29 13.46 -0.46 -2.45
N TYR A 30 12.50 -1.28 -2.06
CA TYR A 30 12.59 -2.75 -2.11
C TYR A 30 11.61 -3.39 -3.10
N VAL A 31 10.71 -2.60 -3.68
CA VAL A 31 9.77 -3.10 -4.69
C VAL A 31 10.48 -3.11 -6.04
N PRO A 32 10.57 -4.26 -6.73
CA PRO A 32 11.20 -4.29 -8.04
C PRO A 32 10.41 -3.44 -9.05
N PRO A 33 11.07 -2.89 -10.08
CA PRO A 33 10.38 -2.23 -11.19
C PRO A 33 9.37 -3.19 -11.82
N HIS A 34 8.14 -2.72 -12.00
CA HIS A 34 7.07 -3.48 -12.63
C HIS A 34 6.14 -2.55 -13.41
N GLN A 35 5.44 -3.12 -14.40
CA GLN A 35 4.34 -2.44 -15.06
C GLN A 35 3.06 -2.64 -14.24
N LYS A 36 2.15 -1.67 -14.29
CA LYS A 36 0.84 -1.82 -13.64
C LYS A 36 0.07 -2.96 -14.31
N PRO A 37 -0.65 -3.80 -13.54
CA PRO A 37 -1.50 -4.82 -14.13
C PRO A 37 -2.61 -4.18 -14.98
N SER A 38 -3.03 -4.86 -16.03
CA SER A 38 -4.18 -4.44 -16.83
C SER A 38 -5.49 -4.72 -16.08
N THR A 39 -6.60 -4.13 -16.54
CA THR A 39 -7.93 -4.44 -15.99
C THR A 39 -8.29 -5.91 -16.20
N ASP A 40 -7.91 -6.48 -17.34
CA ASP A 40 -8.15 -7.89 -17.68
C ASP A 40 -7.40 -8.85 -16.72
N ASP A 41 -6.18 -8.50 -16.30
CA ASP A 41 -5.44 -9.28 -15.28
C ASP A 41 -6.17 -9.29 -13.93
N ILE A 42 -6.72 -8.13 -13.54
CA ILE A 42 -7.49 -7.98 -12.30
C ILE A 42 -8.79 -8.78 -12.37
N ASP A 43 -9.53 -8.69 -13.48
CA ASP A 43 -10.80 -9.40 -13.68
C ASP A 43 -10.59 -10.93 -13.65
N LYS A 44 -9.53 -11.42 -14.29
CA LYS A 44 -9.16 -12.85 -14.24
C LYS A 44 -8.81 -13.30 -12.83
N PHE A 45 -8.02 -12.52 -12.10
CA PHE A 45 -7.66 -12.84 -10.72
C PHE A 45 -8.89 -12.83 -9.81
N GLN A 46 -9.76 -11.84 -9.93
CA GLN A 46 -11.01 -11.76 -9.17
C GLN A 46 -11.92 -12.96 -9.44
N THR A 47 -12.05 -13.37 -10.71
CA THR A 47 -12.82 -14.55 -11.10
C THR A 47 -12.24 -15.83 -10.50
N PHE A 48 -10.91 -16.00 -10.52
CA PHE A 48 -10.23 -17.13 -9.91
C PHE A 48 -10.51 -17.23 -8.41
N ILE A 49 -10.40 -16.11 -7.67
CA ILE A 49 -10.68 -16.06 -6.24
C ILE A 49 -12.16 -16.36 -5.96
N SER A 50 -13.08 -15.76 -6.70
CA SER A 50 -14.53 -15.89 -6.48
C SER A 50 -15.04 -17.32 -6.72
N ASN A 51 -14.43 -18.04 -7.66
CA ASN A 51 -14.81 -19.43 -7.97
C ASN A 51 -14.16 -20.46 -7.02
N SER A 52 -13.23 -20.05 -6.17
CA SER A 52 -12.48 -20.95 -5.30
C SER A 52 -13.24 -21.23 -4.01
N GLN A 53 -13.73 -22.48 -3.83
CA GLN A 53 -14.44 -22.89 -2.60
C GLN A 53 -13.52 -23.10 -1.39
N ARG A 54 -12.27 -23.49 -1.63
CA ARG A 54 -11.24 -23.71 -0.60
C ARG A 54 -9.90 -23.24 -1.14
N LEU A 55 -9.62 -21.96 -0.92
CA LEU A 55 -8.38 -21.33 -1.37
C LEU A 55 -7.32 -21.41 -0.28
N PHE A 56 -6.16 -21.96 -0.64
CA PHE A 56 -4.96 -21.94 0.20
C PHE A 56 -3.92 -21.03 -0.45
N ILE A 57 -3.32 -20.13 0.35
CA ILE A 57 -2.39 -19.11 -0.14
C ILE A 57 -1.06 -19.29 0.58
N ILE A 58 0.02 -19.40 -0.20
CA ILE A 58 1.39 -19.29 0.28
C ILE A 58 1.93 -17.95 -0.20
N THR A 59 2.56 -17.20 0.70
CA THR A 59 3.23 -15.94 0.37
C THR A 59 4.72 -16.07 0.59
N GLY A 60 5.49 -15.25 -0.12
CA GLY A 60 6.94 -15.09 0.07
C GLY A 60 7.28 -13.69 0.59
N ALA A 61 8.58 -13.42 0.77
CA ALA A 61 9.08 -12.13 1.27
C ALA A 61 8.65 -10.92 0.41
N GLY A 62 8.36 -11.13 -0.88
CA GLY A 62 7.90 -10.09 -1.80
C GLY A 62 6.68 -9.29 -1.30
N ILE A 63 5.75 -9.93 -0.58
CA ILE A 63 4.55 -9.26 -0.04
C ILE A 63 4.88 -8.18 1.00
N SER A 64 6.07 -8.23 1.60
CA SER A 64 6.51 -7.27 2.60
C SER A 64 7.35 -6.13 2.03
N THR A 65 7.68 -6.14 0.74
CA THR A 65 8.53 -5.11 0.09
C THR A 65 7.94 -3.71 0.19
N GLU A 66 6.63 -3.59 0.02
CA GLU A 66 5.87 -2.34 0.14
C GLU A 66 5.83 -1.79 1.58
N SER A 67 6.07 -2.65 2.58
CA SER A 67 6.22 -2.26 3.99
C SER A 67 7.64 -1.82 4.36
N GLY A 68 8.59 -1.87 3.41
CA GLY A 68 9.98 -1.51 3.65
C GLY A 68 10.88 -2.66 4.10
N ILE A 69 10.45 -3.92 3.92
CA ILE A 69 11.28 -5.10 4.20
C ILE A 69 11.80 -5.67 2.88
N PRO A 70 13.13 -5.76 2.65
CA PRO A 70 13.65 -6.31 1.41
C PRO A 70 13.28 -7.78 1.23
N ASP A 71 12.99 -8.17 0.00
CA ASP A 71 13.04 -9.58 -0.36
C ASP A 71 14.49 -10.04 -0.62
N TYR A 72 14.65 -11.32 -0.94
CA TYR A 72 15.98 -11.90 -1.16
C TYR A 72 16.49 -11.75 -2.59
N ARG A 73 15.60 -11.80 -3.59
CA ARG A 73 15.96 -12.19 -4.96
C ARG A 73 15.49 -11.22 -6.05
N SER A 74 14.75 -10.16 -5.73
CA SER A 74 14.36 -9.17 -6.72
C SER A 74 15.57 -8.50 -7.35
N GLU A 75 15.55 -8.37 -8.67
CA GLU A 75 16.65 -7.76 -9.43
C GLU A 75 16.87 -6.31 -8.99
N GLY A 76 18.13 -5.93 -8.77
CA GLY A 76 18.54 -4.59 -8.35
C GLY A 76 18.19 -4.20 -6.90
N VAL A 77 17.10 -4.71 -6.33
CA VAL A 77 16.58 -4.26 -5.02
C VAL A 77 16.62 -5.32 -3.91
N GLY A 78 16.72 -6.60 -4.26
CA GLY A 78 16.75 -7.72 -3.31
C GLY A 78 18.09 -7.89 -2.61
N LEU A 79 18.10 -8.56 -1.46
CA LEU A 79 19.29 -8.73 -0.62
C LEU A 79 20.47 -9.33 -1.37
N TYR A 80 20.27 -10.34 -2.22
CA TYR A 80 21.37 -11.00 -2.95
C TYR A 80 21.88 -10.21 -4.16
N ALA A 81 21.12 -9.21 -4.61
CA ALA A 81 21.56 -8.24 -5.61
C ALA A 81 22.35 -7.09 -4.97
N ARG A 82 22.04 -6.76 -3.70
CA ARG A 82 22.62 -5.64 -2.95
C ARG A 82 23.77 -6.00 -2.03
N THR A 83 24.00 -7.30 -1.78
CA THR A 83 25.02 -7.78 -0.87
C THR A 83 25.80 -8.96 -1.47
N THR A 84 27.08 -9.07 -1.11
CA THR A 84 27.96 -10.20 -1.50
C THR A 84 27.73 -11.45 -0.65
N ASN A 85 26.99 -11.33 0.46
CA ASN A 85 26.69 -12.43 1.37
C ASN A 85 25.44 -13.18 0.89
N ARG A 86 25.68 -14.23 0.11
CA ARG A 86 24.64 -15.19 -0.27
C ARG A 86 24.80 -16.41 0.64
N PRO A 87 23.81 -16.77 1.47
CA PRO A 87 23.83 -18.04 2.17
C PRO A 87 23.79 -19.14 1.09
N MET A 88 24.90 -19.89 0.99
CA MET A 88 25.05 -21.07 0.14
C MET A 88 24.42 -22.27 0.85
#